data_AF-A0A841RGY4-F1
#
_entry.id   AF-A0A841RGY4-F1
#
_cell.length_a   1.000
_cell.length_b   1.000
_cell.length_c   1.000
_cell.angle_alpha   90.00
_cell.angle_beta   90.00
_cell.angle_gamma   90.00
#
_symmetry.space_group_name_H-M   'P 1'
#
loop_
_entity.id
_entity.type
_entity.pdbx_description
1 polymer ?
#
loop_
_entity_poly.entity_id
_entity_poly.type
_entity_poly.pdbx_seq_one_letter_code
_entity_poly.pdbx_strand_id
1 'polypeptide(L)'
;MEDSRPLKTLLIVLFVIILAVIITMIYFLRDKTPYGLPVEFSANNEMTEVAEAEEPLLLEEPEDDPFESPTVPERFIVDRHTVVKDESFSLVTGIYWDDVYLWPDLYIRNDMKSDDPDIIYPDEIIDIYNRLGKGNVYNDIEKDEILKAYIEVYDIYKKLGPDKENSVWALLYSGAKYDHSFLELFSDRIDPADKAMAQKYIDEEGYLD
;
A
#
# COMPACT_ATOMS: atom_id res chain seq x y z
N MET A 1 -23.57 -53.13 19.74
CA MET A 1 -22.49 -52.23 20.16
C MET A 1 -21.37 -52.40 19.15
N GLU A 2 -21.45 -51.66 18.06
CA GLU A 2 -20.49 -51.73 16.96
C GLU A 2 -19.18 -51.09 17.41
N ASP A 3 -18.07 -51.80 17.23
CA ASP A 3 -16.78 -51.38 17.72
C ASP A 3 -16.27 -50.17 16.91
N SER A 4 -16.49 -48.96 17.45
CA SER A 4 -16.11 -47.67 16.84
C SER A 4 -14.60 -47.39 16.81
N ARG A 5 -13.78 -48.31 17.32
CA ARG A 5 -12.31 -48.17 17.37
C ARG A 5 -11.62 -47.97 16.02
N PRO A 6 -11.99 -48.61 14.88
CA PRO A 6 -11.27 -48.41 13.62
C PRO A 6 -11.53 -47.02 13.02
N LEU A 7 -12.71 -46.43 13.25
CA LEU A 7 -13.05 -45.10 12.74
C LEU A 7 -12.23 -43.99 13.43
N LYS A 8 -12.06 -44.11 14.75
CA LYS A 8 -11.25 -43.14 15.53
C LYS A 8 -9.78 -43.17 15.12
N THR A 9 -9.22 -44.37 14.91
CA THR A 9 -7.84 -44.52 14.43
C THR A 9 -7.67 -43.92 13.03
N LEU A 10 -8.64 -44.14 12.13
CA LEU A 10 -8.59 -43.58 10.78
C LEU A 10 -8.65 -42.05 10.77
N LEU A 11 -9.50 -41.44 11.61
CA LEU A 11 -9.57 -39.98 11.74
C LEU A 11 -8.29 -39.36 12.30
N ILE A 12 -7.66 -40.01 13.29
CA ILE A 12 -6.38 -39.53 13.85
C ILE A 12 -5.28 -39.58 12.79
N VAL A 13 -5.19 -40.67 12.02
CA VAL A 13 -4.19 -40.80 10.95
C VAL A 13 -4.41 -39.74 9.86
N LEU A 14 -5.67 -39.52 9.45
CA LEU A 14 -6.00 -38.48 8.46
C LEU A 14 -5.60 -37.09 8.94
N PHE A 15 -5.90 -36.77 10.20
CA PHE A 15 -5.55 -35.48 10.81
C PHE A 15 -4.03 -35.24 10.81
N VAL A 16 -3.23 -36.26 11.17
CA VAL A 16 -1.77 -36.16 11.16
C VAL A 16 -1.21 -35.93 9.75
N ILE A 17 -1.79 -36.57 8.73
CA ILE A 17 -1.39 -36.37 7.33
C ILE A 17 -1.70 -34.94 6.87
N ILE A 18 -2.90 -34.43 7.17
CA ILE A 18 -3.30 -33.06 6.83
C ILE A 18 -2.37 -32.05 7.53
N LEU A 19 -2.07 -32.27 8.82
CA LEU A 19 -1.16 -31.41 9.58
C LEU A 19 0.24 -31.38 8.94
N ALA A 20 0.77 -32.54 8.53
CA ALA A 20 2.06 -32.63 7.85
C ALA A 20 2.06 -31.86 6.51
N VAL A 21 1.00 -31.96 5.71
CA VAL A 21 0.87 -31.22 4.44
C VAL A 21 0.84 -29.71 4.69
N ILE A 22 0.09 -29.24 5.69
CA ILE A 22 0.01 -27.82 6.05
C ILE A 22 1.38 -27.31 6.49
N ILE A 23 2.08 -28.03 7.38
CA ILE A 23 3.43 -27.65 7.82
C ILE A 23 4.38 -27.57 6.61
N THR A 24 4.36 -28.56 5.72
CA THR A 24 5.22 -28.58 4.53
C THR A 24 4.92 -27.40 3.59
N MET A 25 3.64 -27.05 3.43
CA MET A 25 3.20 -25.90 2.63
C MET A 25 3.67 -24.56 3.24
N ILE A 26 3.59 -24.41 4.58
CA ILE A 26 4.11 -23.22 5.28
C ILE A 26 5.62 -23.08 5.09
N TYR A 27 6.38 -24.19 5.20
CA TYR A 27 7.81 -24.19 4.93
C TYR A 27 8.13 -23.77 3.49
N PHE A 28 7.35 -24.26 2.52
CA PHE A 28 7.56 -23.92 1.10
C PHE A 28 7.22 -22.45 0.78
N LEU A 29 6.27 -21.85 1.50
CA LEU A 29 5.94 -20.43 1.36
C LEU A 29 6.99 -19.51 2.01
N ARG A 30 7.75 -20.01 2.99
CA ARG A 30 8.78 -19.21 3.69
C ARG A 30 10.09 -19.04 2.88
N ASP A 31 10.40 -19.95 1.96
CA ASP A 31 11.64 -19.91 1.15
C ASP A 31 11.60 -18.94 -0.05
N LYS A 32 10.50 -18.20 -0.25
CA LYS A 32 10.38 -17.20 -1.32
C LYS A 32 10.65 -15.77 -0.85
N THR A 33 11.73 -15.54 -0.09
CA THR A 33 12.28 -14.19 0.02
C THR A 33 13.19 -13.93 -1.19
N PRO A 34 12.95 -12.86 -1.98
CA PRO A 34 13.76 -12.58 -3.16
C PRO A 34 15.16 -12.13 -2.73
N TYR A 35 16.15 -12.88 -3.21
CA TYR A 35 17.57 -12.54 -3.40
C TYR A 35 17.99 -11.13 -2.95
N GLY A 36 18.63 -11.05 -1.79
CA GLY A 36 19.50 -9.94 -1.45
C GLY A 36 20.73 -9.95 -2.37
N LEU A 37 20.86 -8.92 -3.19
CA LEU A 37 22.11 -8.61 -3.89
C LEU A 37 23.15 -8.14 -2.87
N PRO A 38 24.40 -8.65 -2.92
CA PRO A 38 25.48 -8.07 -2.14
C PRO A 38 25.84 -6.71 -2.74
N VAL A 39 25.56 -5.63 -2.00
CA VAL A 39 26.10 -4.30 -2.29
C VAL A 39 27.57 -4.32 -1.85
N GLU A 40 28.48 -4.42 -2.80
CA GLU A 40 29.90 -4.15 -2.57
C GLU A 40 30.07 -2.65 -2.31
N PHE A 41 30.29 -2.30 -1.04
CA PHE A 41 30.61 -0.95 -0.62
C PHE A 41 32.09 -0.67 -0.91
N SER A 42 32.38 0.00 -2.03
CA SER A 42 33.72 0.47 -2.36
C SER A 42 34.02 1.76 -1.59
N ALA A 43 34.79 1.62 -0.51
CA ALA A 43 35.28 2.74 0.29
C ALA A 43 36.66 3.17 -0.21
N ASN A 44 36.70 4.10 -1.17
CA ASN A 44 37.93 4.81 -1.55
C ASN A 44 37.68 6.32 -1.49
N ASN A 45 37.88 6.91 -0.31
CA ASN A 45 37.97 8.35 -0.12
C ASN A 45 39.47 8.70 -0.02
N GLU A 46 40.09 9.00 -1.17
CA GLU A 46 41.48 9.46 -1.23
C GLU A 46 41.46 10.99 -1.18
N MET A 47 41.73 11.50 0.01
CA MET A 47 41.88 12.92 0.32
C MET A 47 43.18 13.42 -0.33
N THR A 48 43.04 14.14 -1.45
CA THR A 48 44.15 14.85 -2.11
C THR A 48 43.97 16.34 -1.88
N GLU A 49 44.80 16.88 -0.99
CA GLU A 49 45.02 18.31 -0.80
C GLU A 49 45.92 18.82 -1.93
N VAL A 50 45.37 19.66 -2.82
CA VAL A 50 46.17 20.45 -3.76
C VAL A 50 45.75 21.91 -3.61
N ALA A 51 46.64 22.70 -3.05
CA ALA A 51 46.60 24.15 -3.12
C ALA A 51 47.28 24.58 -4.43
N GLU A 52 46.59 25.31 -5.32
CA GLU A 52 47.21 26.41 -6.06
C GLU A 52 46.21 27.23 -6.90
N ALA A 53 46.43 28.55 -6.87
CA ALA A 53 46.06 29.59 -7.82
C ALA A 53 44.57 29.97 -7.96
N GLU A 54 44.19 31.03 -7.23
CA GLU A 54 43.00 31.84 -7.50
C GLU A 54 43.19 32.65 -8.79
N GLU A 55 42.56 32.21 -9.88
CA GLU A 55 42.20 33.09 -11.00
C GLU A 55 40.86 33.78 -10.69
N PRO A 56 40.70 35.09 -10.96
CA PRO A 56 39.43 35.77 -10.75
C PRO A 56 38.38 35.24 -11.74
N LEU A 57 37.53 34.34 -11.26
CA LEU A 57 36.35 33.87 -11.97
C LEU A 57 35.41 35.06 -12.26
N LEU A 58 35.22 35.33 -13.55
CA LEU A 58 34.07 36.08 -14.06
C LEU A 58 32.82 35.34 -13.58
N LEU A 59 32.08 35.96 -12.66
CA LEU A 59 30.73 35.55 -12.27
C LEU A 59 29.83 35.60 -13.50
N GLU A 60 29.71 34.48 -14.20
CA GLU A 60 28.57 34.25 -15.08
C GLU A 60 27.34 34.23 -14.18
N GLU A 61 26.41 35.18 -14.43
CA GLU A 61 25.12 35.19 -13.75
C GLU A 61 24.48 33.81 -13.93
N PRO A 62 23.98 33.18 -12.85
CA PRO A 62 23.37 31.86 -12.96
C PRO A 62 22.24 31.96 -14.00
N GLU A 63 22.38 31.23 -15.11
CA GLU A 63 21.30 31.05 -16.05
C GLU A 63 20.13 30.46 -15.24
N ASP A 64 19.01 31.21 -15.20
CA ASP A 64 17.75 30.75 -14.61
C ASP A 64 17.38 29.41 -15.23
N ASP A 65 17.74 28.32 -14.55
CA ASP A 65 17.32 26.98 -14.90
C ASP A 65 15.78 27.01 -14.85
N PRO A 66 15.08 26.80 -15.99
CA PRO A 66 13.64 26.92 -16.02
C PRO A 66 13.07 25.90 -15.03
N PHE A 67 12.57 26.42 -13.92
CA PHE A 67 11.92 25.66 -12.85
C PHE A 67 10.85 24.76 -13.50
N GLU A 68 11.19 23.52 -13.81
CA GLU A 68 10.25 22.51 -14.25
C GLU A 68 9.30 22.30 -13.09
N SER A 69 8.14 22.97 -13.16
CA SER A 69 7.10 22.80 -12.17
C SER A 69 6.77 21.32 -12.10
N PRO A 70 6.68 20.73 -10.89
CA PRO A 70 6.34 19.32 -10.74
C PRO A 70 5.06 19.02 -11.51
N THR A 71 5.16 18.19 -12.54
CA THR A 71 4.03 17.84 -13.39
C THR A 71 3.20 16.76 -12.68
N VAL A 72 1.93 17.07 -12.43
CA VAL A 72 0.96 16.11 -11.88
C VAL A 72 0.96 14.86 -12.78
N PRO A 73 1.08 13.64 -12.21
CA PRO A 73 1.12 12.43 -13.02
C PRO A 73 -0.15 12.32 -13.86
N GLU A 74 0.02 12.17 -15.17
CA GLU A 74 -1.11 11.96 -16.06
C GLU A 74 -1.75 10.60 -15.75
N ARG A 75 -3.05 10.60 -15.43
CA ARG A 75 -3.83 9.40 -15.13
C ARG A 75 -4.67 9.02 -16.34
N PHE A 76 -4.54 7.78 -16.80
CA PHE A 76 -5.28 7.23 -17.92
C PHE A 76 -5.65 5.77 -17.68
N ILE A 77 -6.76 5.35 -18.29
CA ILE A 77 -7.29 3.99 -18.19
C ILE A 77 -6.41 3.06 -19.01
N VAL A 78 -5.90 2.00 -18.37
CA VAL A 78 -5.08 0.95 -18.98
C VAL A 78 -5.85 -0.33 -19.23
N ASP A 79 -6.90 -0.60 -18.44
CA ASP A 79 -7.76 -1.78 -18.58
C ASP A 79 -9.15 -1.55 -17.94
N ARG A 80 -10.05 -2.52 -18.09
CA ARG A 80 -11.36 -2.56 -17.43
C ARG A 80 -11.57 -3.91 -16.76
N HIS A 81 -11.96 -3.88 -15.50
CA HIS A 81 -12.25 -5.07 -14.72
C HIS A 81 -13.76 -5.23 -14.51
N THR A 82 -14.29 -6.42 -14.77
CA THR A 82 -15.69 -6.75 -14.44
C THR A 82 -15.70 -7.46 -13.10
N VAL A 83 -16.32 -6.82 -12.11
CA VAL A 83 -16.41 -7.32 -10.73
C VAL A 83 -17.11 -8.67 -10.71
N VAL A 84 -16.48 -9.66 -10.10
CA VAL A 84 -17.10 -10.94 -9.79
C VAL A 84 -17.54 -10.98 -8.33
N LYS A 85 -18.32 -12.00 -7.99
CA LYS A 85 -18.92 -12.11 -6.66
C LYS A 85 -17.84 -12.20 -5.57
N ASP A 86 -18.07 -11.44 -4.49
CA ASP A 86 -17.25 -11.40 -3.26
C ASP A 86 -15.86 -10.75 -3.45
N GLU A 87 -15.65 -9.98 -4.53
CA GLU A 87 -14.45 -9.15 -4.69
C GLU A 87 -14.53 -7.84 -3.90
N SER A 88 -13.37 -7.18 -3.75
CA SER A 88 -13.23 -5.85 -3.15
C SER A 88 -12.21 -5.02 -3.94
N PHE A 89 -12.19 -3.69 -3.75
CA PHE A 89 -11.17 -2.84 -4.37
C PHE A 89 -9.75 -3.27 -4.03
N SER A 90 -9.48 -3.69 -2.79
CA SER A 90 -8.15 -4.17 -2.38
C SER A 90 -7.72 -5.43 -3.12
N LEU A 91 -8.67 -6.33 -3.43
CA LEU A 91 -8.38 -7.50 -4.25
C LEU A 91 -8.07 -7.10 -5.69
N VAL A 92 -8.86 -6.18 -6.26
CA VAL A 92 -8.64 -5.68 -7.63
C VAL A 92 -7.28 -4.99 -7.74
N THR A 93 -6.91 -4.10 -6.82
CA THR A 93 -5.56 -3.49 -6.86
C THR A 93 -4.45 -4.49 -6.60
N GLY A 94 -4.67 -5.52 -5.79
CA GLY A 94 -3.74 -6.65 -5.67
C GLY A 94 -3.50 -7.38 -7.00
N ILE A 95 -4.53 -7.56 -7.82
CA ILE A 95 -4.42 -8.23 -9.12
C ILE A 95 -3.69 -7.35 -10.15
N TYR A 96 -4.09 -6.07 -10.25
CA TYR A 96 -3.62 -5.19 -11.33
C TYR A 96 -2.35 -4.42 -11.00
N TRP A 97 -2.11 -4.11 -9.72
CA TRP A 97 -1.04 -3.23 -9.28
C TRP A 97 -0.05 -3.90 -8.32
N ASP A 98 -0.28 -5.17 -7.95
CA ASP A 98 0.49 -5.92 -6.94
C ASP A 98 0.60 -5.13 -5.62
N ASP A 99 -0.43 -4.34 -5.30
CA ASP A 99 -0.50 -3.53 -4.09
C ASP A 99 -1.96 -3.38 -3.65
N VAL A 100 -2.32 -4.12 -2.60
CA VAL A 100 -3.68 -4.12 -2.03
C VAL A 100 -4.02 -2.80 -1.33
N TYR A 101 -3.02 -1.98 -0.97
CA TYR A 101 -3.20 -0.73 -0.22
C TYR A 101 -3.50 0.47 -1.11
N LEU A 102 -3.28 0.38 -2.43
CA LEU A 102 -3.65 1.45 -3.37
C LEU A 102 -5.15 1.51 -3.68
N TRP A 103 -5.96 0.66 -3.05
CA TRP A 103 -7.40 0.59 -3.28
C TRP A 103 -8.16 1.92 -3.12
N PRO A 104 -7.80 2.86 -2.21
CA PRO A 104 -8.49 4.14 -2.11
C PRO A 104 -8.38 4.96 -3.39
N ASP A 105 -7.20 4.98 -4.05
CA ASP A 105 -6.99 5.67 -5.32
C ASP A 105 -7.86 5.08 -6.43
N LEU A 106 -8.02 3.75 -6.45
CA LEU A 106 -8.89 3.09 -7.42
C LEU A 106 -10.36 3.46 -7.19
N TYR A 107 -10.82 3.43 -5.93
CA TYR A 107 -12.21 3.73 -5.59
C TYR A 107 -12.60 5.16 -5.95
N ILE A 108 -11.84 6.18 -5.51
CA ILE A 108 -12.22 7.59 -5.73
C ILE A 108 -12.27 8.00 -7.21
N ARG A 109 -11.65 7.22 -8.10
CA ARG A 109 -11.61 7.47 -9.54
C ARG A 109 -12.70 6.75 -10.32
N ASN A 110 -13.46 5.89 -9.67
CA ASN A 110 -14.52 5.12 -10.29
C ASN A 110 -15.88 5.58 -9.76
N ASP A 111 -16.82 5.77 -10.68
CA ASP A 111 -18.21 6.11 -10.35
C ASP A 111 -18.97 4.81 -10.08
N MET A 112 -18.99 4.42 -8.81
CA MET A 112 -19.56 3.16 -8.37
C MET A 112 -21.05 3.28 -8.08
N LYS A 113 -21.79 2.18 -8.19
CA LYS A 113 -23.21 2.17 -7.84
C LYS A 113 -23.46 2.41 -6.34
N SER A 114 -22.51 2.03 -5.49
CA SER A 114 -22.54 2.29 -4.04
C SER A 114 -21.60 3.43 -3.68
N ASP A 115 -22.08 4.35 -2.85
CA ASP A 115 -21.24 5.35 -2.17
C ASP A 115 -20.44 4.73 -1.00
N ASP A 116 -20.69 3.45 -0.67
CA ASP A 116 -19.90 2.70 0.32
C ASP A 116 -18.73 1.98 -0.35
N PRO A 117 -17.46 2.32 -0.04
CA PRO A 117 -16.29 1.66 -0.60
C PRO A 117 -16.21 0.16 -0.29
N ASP A 118 -16.90 -0.32 0.75
CA ASP A 118 -16.94 -1.73 1.14
C ASP A 118 -17.92 -2.55 0.28
N ILE A 119 -18.77 -1.88 -0.50
CA ILE A 119 -19.84 -2.52 -1.26
C ILE A 119 -19.55 -2.35 -2.76
N ILE A 120 -19.11 -3.43 -3.40
CA ILE A 120 -19.09 -3.56 -4.86
C ILE A 120 -20.01 -4.69 -5.31
N TYR A 121 -20.74 -4.46 -6.39
CA TYR A 121 -21.70 -5.41 -6.93
C TYR A 121 -21.10 -6.21 -8.10
N PRO A 122 -21.47 -7.48 -8.24
CA PRO A 122 -21.14 -8.26 -9.43
C PRO A 122 -21.60 -7.56 -10.71
N ASP A 123 -20.83 -7.74 -11.78
CA ASP A 123 -21.01 -7.17 -13.11
C ASP A 123 -20.78 -5.64 -13.20
N GLU A 124 -20.39 -4.96 -12.11
CA GLU A 124 -19.88 -3.60 -12.20
C GLU A 124 -18.54 -3.55 -12.94
N ILE A 125 -18.31 -2.44 -13.64
CA ILE A 125 -17.07 -2.21 -14.39
C ILE A 125 -16.22 -1.21 -13.62
N ILE A 126 -15.01 -1.62 -13.26
CA ILE A 126 -14.00 -0.76 -12.67
C ILE A 126 -12.99 -0.43 -13.78
N ASP A 127 -12.86 0.86 -14.08
CA ASP A 127 -11.78 1.37 -14.93
C ASP A 127 -10.46 1.29 -14.14
N ILE A 128 -9.50 0.54 -14.69
CA ILE A 128 -8.16 0.38 -14.11
C ILE A 128 -7.26 1.45 -14.69
N TYR A 129 -6.74 2.32 -13.83
CA TYR A 129 -5.82 3.39 -14.22
C TYR A 129 -4.37 2.91 -14.18
N ASN A 130 -3.47 3.62 -14.87
CA ASN A 130 -2.04 3.46 -14.65
C ASN A 130 -1.72 3.61 -13.15
N ARG A 131 -0.93 2.67 -12.64
CA ARG A 131 -0.52 2.59 -11.23
C ARG A 131 0.33 3.80 -10.86
N LEU A 132 0.12 4.35 -9.67
CA LEU A 132 1.03 5.32 -9.06
C LEU A 132 2.30 4.63 -8.55
N GLY A 133 3.45 5.23 -8.79
CA GLY A 133 4.75 4.69 -8.39
C GLY A 133 5.15 3.43 -9.15
N LYS A 134 6.37 2.97 -8.86
CA LYS A 134 6.96 1.76 -9.45
C LYS A 134 7.38 0.80 -8.35
N GLY A 135 6.53 -0.21 -8.10
CA GLY A 135 6.65 -1.03 -6.89
C GLY A 135 6.43 -0.16 -5.66
N ASN A 136 7.30 -0.27 -4.65
CA ASN A 136 7.20 0.52 -3.41
C ASN A 136 7.92 1.89 -3.49
N VAL A 137 8.27 2.34 -4.70
CA VAL A 137 8.92 3.64 -4.93
C VAL A 137 7.92 4.61 -5.52
N TYR A 138 7.71 5.72 -4.81
CA TYR A 138 6.76 6.78 -5.16
C TYR A 138 7.47 8.13 -5.10
N ASN A 139 7.24 9.00 -6.10
CA ASN A 139 7.66 10.39 -6.00
C ASN A 139 6.70 11.20 -5.10
N ASP A 140 7.08 12.42 -4.74
CA ASP A 140 6.32 13.22 -3.78
C ASP A 140 4.90 13.57 -4.27
N ILE A 141 4.72 13.77 -5.58
CA ILE A 141 3.42 14.07 -6.17
C ILE A 141 2.51 12.83 -6.11
N GLU A 142 3.05 11.66 -6.46
CA GLU A 142 2.32 10.40 -6.40
C GLU A 142 1.93 10.07 -4.96
N LYS A 143 2.82 10.29 -3.99
CA LYS A 143 2.50 10.13 -2.57
C LYS A 143 1.36 11.05 -2.16
N ASP A 144 1.43 12.33 -2.52
CA ASP A 144 0.38 13.30 -2.21
C ASP A 144 -0.99 12.87 -2.79
N GLU A 145 -1.03 12.34 -4.03
CA GLU A 145 -2.26 11.77 -4.60
C GLU A 145 -2.78 10.58 -3.78
N ILE A 146 -1.91 9.64 -3.40
CA ILE A 146 -2.29 8.48 -2.59
C ILE A 146 -2.87 8.93 -1.25
N LEU A 147 -2.16 9.80 -0.53
CA LEU A 147 -2.60 10.27 0.78
C LEU A 147 -3.93 11.03 0.71
N LYS A 148 -4.14 11.82 -0.35
CA LYS A 148 -5.43 12.49 -0.59
C LYS A 148 -6.55 11.48 -0.79
N ALA A 149 -6.34 10.44 -1.59
CA ALA A 149 -7.34 9.38 -1.79
C ALA A 149 -7.73 8.70 -0.47
N TYR A 150 -6.76 8.42 0.40
CA TYR A 150 -7.03 7.88 1.74
C TYR A 150 -7.93 8.79 2.57
N ILE A 151 -7.70 10.11 2.53
CA ILE A 151 -8.50 11.05 3.31
C ILE A 151 -9.89 11.27 2.69
N GLU A 152 -10.02 11.22 1.37
CA GLU A 152 -11.33 11.27 0.72
C GLU A 152 -12.19 10.06 1.10
N VAL A 153 -11.61 8.85 1.11
CA VAL A 153 -12.29 7.66 1.61
C VAL A 153 -12.61 7.75 3.09
N TYR A 154 -11.72 8.33 3.91
CA TYR A 154 -12.00 8.59 5.32
C TYR A 154 -13.24 9.46 5.49
N ASP A 155 -13.34 10.56 4.74
CA ASP A 155 -14.50 11.45 4.78
C ASP A 155 -15.80 10.72 4.39
N ILE A 156 -15.73 9.81 3.41
CA ILE A 156 -16.86 8.96 3.00
C ILE A 156 -17.29 8.04 4.14
N TYR A 157 -16.37 7.32 4.78
CA TYR A 157 -16.69 6.51 5.95
C TYR A 157 -17.26 7.31 7.11
N LYS A 158 -16.77 8.54 7.34
CA LYS A 158 -17.35 9.42 8.37
C LYS A 158 -18.77 9.84 8.03
N LYS A 159 -19.09 10.01 6.75
CA LYS A 159 -20.45 10.30 6.26
C LYS A 159 -21.40 9.12 6.42
N LEU A 160 -20.94 7.90 6.16
CA LEU A 160 -21.71 6.66 6.33
C LEU A 160 -22.01 6.35 7.80
N GLY A 161 -21.15 6.81 8.72
CA GLY A 161 -21.41 6.73 10.15
C GLY A 161 -21.37 5.29 10.67
N PRO A 162 -22.40 4.82 11.40
CA PRO A 162 -22.43 3.46 11.96
C PRO A 162 -22.72 2.37 10.92
N ASP A 163 -23.15 2.72 9.71
CA ASP A 163 -23.59 1.75 8.69
C ASP A 163 -22.41 1.15 7.89
N LYS A 164 -21.21 1.74 7.97
CA LYS A 164 -20.00 1.20 7.33
C LYS A 164 -19.58 -0.14 7.95
N GLU A 165 -18.98 -1.00 7.14
CA GLU A 165 -18.45 -2.29 7.60
C GLU A 165 -17.01 -2.19 8.10
N ASN A 166 -16.17 -1.39 7.42
CA ASN A 166 -14.76 -1.25 7.76
C ASN A 166 -14.45 -0.20 8.83
N SER A 167 -13.28 -0.39 9.44
CA SER A 167 -12.75 0.50 10.44
C SER A 167 -12.02 1.70 9.83
N VAL A 168 -12.46 2.91 10.18
CA VAL A 168 -11.79 4.17 9.82
C VAL A 168 -10.36 4.23 10.33
N TRP A 169 -10.06 3.71 11.52
CA TRP A 169 -8.69 3.72 12.03
C TRP A 169 -7.78 2.77 11.26
N ALA A 170 -8.31 1.66 10.71
CA ALA A 170 -7.53 0.71 9.91
C ALA A 170 -7.20 1.29 8.53
N LEU A 171 -8.12 2.08 7.95
CA LEU A 171 -7.85 2.89 6.76
C LEU A 171 -6.71 3.89 7.03
N LEU A 172 -6.78 4.63 8.14
CA LEU A 172 -5.77 5.62 8.49
C LEU A 172 -4.40 5.00 8.77
N TYR A 173 -4.38 3.87 9.47
CA TYR A 173 -3.18 3.07 9.69
C TYR A 173 -2.56 2.63 8.35
N SER A 174 -3.40 2.19 7.42
CA SER A 174 -2.96 1.80 6.07
C SER A 174 -2.40 2.98 5.28
N GLY A 175 -2.97 4.18 5.41
CA GLY A 175 -2.46 5.40 4.76
C GLY A 175 -1.05 5.78 5.23
N ALA A 176 -0.75 5.55 6.52
CA ALA A 176 0.57 5.81 7.11
C ALA A 176 1.70 4.94 6.54
N LYS A 177 1.37 3.89 5.76
CA LYS A 177 2.32 3.11 4.96
C LYS A 177 3.14 3.96 4.00
N TYR A 178 2.50 4.94 3.37
CA TYR A 178 3.10 5.71 2.27
C TYR A 178 3.87 6.95 2.75
N ASP A 179 3.45 7.51 3.90
CA ASP A 179 4.15 8.57 4.62
C ASP A 179 3.87 8.44 6.12
N HIS A 180 4.94 8.26 6.90
CA HIS A 180 4.85 8.14 8.36
C HIS A 180 4.30 9.41 9.03
N SER A 181 4.36 10.56 8.34
CA SER A 181 3.80 11.83 8.80
C SER A 181 2.31 11.99 8.45
N PHE A 182 1.69 11.02 7.77
CA PHE A 182 0.31 11.09 7.28
C PHE A 182 -0.70 11.57 8.32
N LEU A 183 -0.68 10.98 9.53
CA LEU A 183 -1.61 11.34 10.60
C LEU A 183 -1.41 12.77 11.13
N GLU A 184 -0.20 13.32 11.00
CA GLU A 184 0.10 14.71 11.36
C GLU A 184 -0.28 15.66 10.24
N LEU A 185 0.07 15.32 8.99
CA LEU A 185 -0.24 16.08 7.78
C LEU A 185 -1.74 16.36 7.64
N PHE A 186 -2.59 15.40 8.00
CA PHE A 186 -4.04 15.53 7.92
C PHE A 186 -4.74 15.63 9.28
N SER A 187 -4.00 16.01 10.33
CA SER A 187 -4.52 16.09 11.70
C SER A 187 -5.78 16.98 11.84
N ASP A 188 -5.88 18.06 11.08
CA ASP A 188 -7.04 18.96 11.09
C ASP A 188 -8.31 18.35 10.46
N ARG A 189 -8.17 17.28 9.67
CA ARG A 189 -9.28 16.58 9.01
C ARG A 189 -9.67 15.28 9.70
N ILE A 190 -8.77 14.70 10.49
CA ILE A 190 -8.97 13.43 11.15
C ILE A 190 -9.53 13.66 12.55
N ASP A 191 -10.60 12.95 12.91
CA ASP A 191 -11.13 12.94 14.28
C ASP A 191 -10.03 12.51 15.27
N PRO A 192 -9.80 13.26 16.37
CA PRO A 192 -8.73 12.94 17.32
C PRO A 192 -8.81 11.52 17.89
N ALA A 193 -10.00 10.94 18.05
CA ALA A 193 -10.16 9.57 18.54
C ALA A 193 -9.73 8.54 17.48
N ASP A 194 -10.08 8.76 16.21
CA ASP A 194 -9.67 7.90 15.10
C ASP A 194 -8.15 7.96 14.90
N LYS A 195 -7.57 9.18 14.95
CA LYS A 195 -6.12 9.40 14.90
C LYS A 195 -5.40 8.67 16.04
N ALA A 196 -5.87 8.82 17.28
CA ALA A 196 -5.26 8.18 18.44
C ALA A 196 -5.30 6.65 18.34
N MET A 197 -6.38 6.09 17.77
CA MET A 197 -6.47 4.66 17.53
C MET A 197 -5.48 4.20 16.46
N ALA A 198 -5.40 4.90 15.32
CA ALA A 198 -4.43 4.58 14.28
C ALA A 198 -2.98 4.67 14.79
N GLN A 199 -2.65 5.73 15.54
CA GLN A 199 -1.32 5.89 16.16
C GLN A 199 -0.99 4.75 17.12
N LYS A 200 -1.96 4.31 17.94
CA LYS A 200 -1.75 3.19 18.85
C LYS A 200 -1.33 1.92 18.09
N TYR A 201 -1.96 1.62 16.95
CA TYR A 201 -1.58 0.47 16.13
C TYR A 201 -0.19 0.62 15.51
N ILE A 202 0.18 1.83 15.07
CA ILE A 202 1.55 2.10 14.60
C ILE A 202 2.57 1.87 15.73
N ASP A 203 2.26 2.29 16.95
CA ASP A 203 3.13 2.13 18.11
C ASP A 203 3.28 0.65 18.53
N GLU A 204 2.22 -0.14 18.38
CA GLU A 204 2.17 -1.56 18.77
C GLU A 204 2.75 -2.50 17.70
N GLU A 205 2.43 -2.27 16.42
CA GLU A 205 2.72 -3.18 15.31
C GLU A 205 3.77 -2.64 14.33
N GLY A 206 4.12 -1.36 14.41
CA GLY A 206 4.98 -0.68 13.44
C GLY A 206 4.24 -0.16 12.21
N TYR A 207 4.97 0.31 11.21
CA TYR A 207 4.41 0.67 9.90
C TYR A 207 4.30 -0.56 9.00
N LEU A 208 3.38 -0.52 8.03
CA LEU A 208 3.19 -1.61 7.06
C LEU A 208 4.30 -1.59 5.99
N ASP A 209 4.98 -2.72 5.79
CA ASP A 209 6.00 -2.94 4.74
C ASP A 209 5.41 -3.16 3.35
#